data_AF-A0A1I7Z8A8-F1
#
_entry.id   AF-A0A1I7Z8A8-F1
#
_cell.length_a   1.000
_cell.length_b   1.000
_cell.length_c   1.000
_cell.angle_alpha   90.00
_cell.angle_beta   90.00
_cell.angle_gamma   90.00
#
_symmetry.space_group_name_H-M   'P 1'
#
loop_
_entity.id
_entity.type
_entity.pdbx_description
1 polymer ?
#
loop_
_entity_poly.entity_id
_entity_poly.type
_entity_poly.pdbx_seq_one_letter_code
_entity_poly.pdbx_strand_id
1 'polypeptide(L)'
;MWGEVSFETSEKIHTLRVIGDRGTGKIYAAAQPLLCDHYVDAVPLDSVNLKFITSFCIQLYSYNLSSSFKEVTLDHLEKLLRLIKPTAQGKPPVRYKRESSNYMDLAAPTWIGRQLLSMRLPVDSVTMSINGKEFEAAAEEFFKSAGPLYYICLYCCRDFILKQSTIDAMIEKF
;
A
#
# COMPACT_ATOMS: atom_id res chain seq x y z
N MET A 1 -7.88 23.85 -23.68
CA MET A 1 -6.62 24.38 -23.11
C MET A 1 -6.42 23.93 -21.66
N TRP A 2 -7.29 24.25 -20.70
CA TRP A 2 -7.10 23.79 -19.29
C TRP A 2 -7.18 22.27 -19.09
N GLY A 3 -8.03 21.55 -19.84
CA GLY A 3 -8.14 20.09 -19.75
C GLY A 3 -6.89 19.35 -20.24
N GLU A 4 -6.25 19.86 -21.28
CA GLU A 4 -5.05 19.27 -21.89
C GLU A 4 -3.83 19.43 -20.98
N VAL A 5 -3.64 20.62 -20.41
CA VAL A 5 -2.59 20.88 -19.41
C VAL A 5 -2.79 20.04 -18.15
N SER A 6 -4.04 19.86 -17.71
CA SER A 6 -4.37 19.00 -16.57
C SER A 6 -4.04 17.53 -16.86
N PHE A 7 -4.33 17.07 -18.08
CA PHE A 7 -4.06 15.71 -18.51
C PHE A 7 -2.54 15.44 -18.55
N GLU A 8 -1.77 16.27 -19.25
CA GLU A 8 -0.30 16.13 -19.34
C GLU A 8 0.38 16.18 -17.98
N THR A 9 -0.15 16.96 -17.04
CA THR A 9 0.37 17.01 -15.67
C THR A 9 0.05 15.71 -14.92
N SER A 10 -1.15 15.18 -15.09
CA SER A 10 -1.55 13.92 -14.44
C SER A 10 -0.79 12.69 -14.95
N GLU A 11 -0.38 12.67 -16.23
CA GLU A 11 0.46 11.61 -16.79
C GLU A 11 1.86 11.57 -16.16
N LYS A 12 2.34 12.70 -15.63
CA LYS A 12 3.62 12.76 -14.92
C LYS A 12 3.51 12.28 -13.47
N ILE A 13 2.31 12.26 -12.90
CA ILE A 13 2.06 11.85 -11.53
C ILE A 13 1.88 10.34 -11.48
N HIS A 14 2.64 9.70 -10.60
CA HIS A 14 2.67 8.25 -10.47
C HIS A 14 2.37 7.81 -9.03
N THR A 15 1.85 6.60 -8.92
CA THR A 15 1.77 5.81 -7.70
C THR A 15 2.91 4.80 -7.70
N LEU A 16 3.65 4.69 -6.60
CA LEU A 16 4.61 3.61 -6.41
C LEU A 16 3.84 2.31 -6.20
N ARG A 17 3.90 1.40 -7.18
CA ARG A 17 3.27 0.09 -7.07
C ARG A 17 4.27 -0.96 -6.63
N VAL A 18 3.93 -1.65 -5.54
CA VAL A 18 4.72 -2.72 -4.97
C VAL A 18 3.91 -4.00 -5.01
N ILE A 19 4.49 -5.05 -5.59
CA ILE A 19 3.90 -6.38 -5.63
C ILE A 19 4.82 -7.34 -4.91
N GLY A 20 4.29 -8.05 -3.93
CA GLY A 20 5.01 -9.14 -3.27
C GLY A 20 4.62 -10.49 -3.83
N ASP A 21 5.64 -11.25 -4.24
CA ASP A 21 5.49 -12.63 -4.69
C ASP A 21 5.44 -13.57 -3.48
N ARG A 22 4.30 -14.27 -3.37
CA ARG A 22 4.04 -15.22 -2.29
C ARG A 22 4.98 -16.44 -2.31
N GLY A 23 5.35 -16.93 -3.49
CA GLY A 23 6.13 -18.15 -3.65
C GLY A 23 7.62 -17.91 -3.46
N THR A 24 8.14 -16.82 -4.00
CA THR A 24 9.59 -16.51 -3.91
C THR A 24 9.95 -15.67 -2.70
N GLY A 25 8.98 -14.98 -2.08
CA GLY A 25 9.27 -14.09 -0.97
C GLY A 25 9.89 -12.75 -1.41
N LYS A 26 9.91 -12.49 -2.72
CA LYS A 26 10.49 -11.28 -3.31
C LYS A 26 9.44 -10.18 -3.44
N ILE A 27 9.90 -8.94 -3.44
CA ILE A 27 9.06 -7.79 -3.73
C ILE A 27 9.58 -7.08 -4.99
N TYR A 28 8.65 -6.55 -5.75
CA TYR A 28 8.92 -5.86 -7.01
C TYR A 28 8.25 -4.51 -6.99
N ALA A 29 8.89 -3.51 -7.59
CA ALA A 29 8.36 -2.16 -7.65
C ALA A 29 8.41 -1.59 -9.06
N ALA A 30 7.40 -0.77 -9.38
CA ALA A 30 7.26 0.00 -10.60
C ALA A 30 6.50 1.31 -10.33
N ALA A 31 6.55 2.25 -11.27
CA ALA A 31 5.74 3.47 -11.22
C ALA A 31 4.48 3.26 -12.06
N GLN A 32 3.30 3.43 -11.47
CA GLN A 32 2.03 3.34 -12.17
C GLN A 32 1.45 4.75 -12.39
N PRO A 33 1.10 5.15 -13.62
CA PRO A 33 0.44 6.43 -13.86
C PRO A 33 -0.87 6.55 -13.07
N LEU A 34 -1.15 7.72 -12.49
CA LEU A 34 -2.29 7.94 -11.58
C LEU A 34 -3.67 7.63 -12.20
N LEU A 35 -3.82 7.84 -13.50
CA LEU A 35 -5.08 7.64 -14.23
C LEU A 35 -5.28 6.23 -14.78
N CYS A 36 -4.34 5.32 -14.52
CA CYS A 36 -4.45 3.95 -14.99
C CYS A 36 -4.73 3.00 -13.83
N ASP A 37 -5.81 2.23 -13.93
CA ASP A 37 -6.14 1.18 -12.95
C ASP A 37 -5.37 -0.13 -13.22
N HIS A 38 -4.84 -0.30 -14.43
CA HIS A 38 -4.16 -1.52 -14.86
C HIS A 38 -2.65 -1.49 -14.53
N TYR A 39 -2.18 -2.51 -13.80
CA TYR A 39 -0.74 -2.67 -13.50
C TYR A 39 0.14 -2.89 -14.73
N VAL A 40 -0.47 -3.27 -15.85
CA VAL A 40 0.24 -3.55 -17.11
C VAL A 40 0.91 -2.30 -17.65
N ASP A 41 0.32 -1.13 -17.40
CA ASP A 41 0.83 0.16 -17.85
C ASP A 41 1.86 0.77 -16.88
N ALA A 42 2.26 0.01 -15.87
CA ALA A 42 3.34 0.42 -15.00
C ALA A 42 4.65 0.50 -15.80
N VAL A 43 5.44 1.53 -15.52
CA VAL A 43 6.74 1.79 -16.14
C VAL A 43 7.86 1.59 -15.12
N PRO A 44 9.09 1.27 -15.58
CA PRO A 44 10.23 1.12 -14.69
C PRO A 44 10.49 2.38 -13.84
N LEU A 45 10.87 2.22 -12.56
CA LEU A 45 11.11 3.36 -11.65
C LEU A 45 12.20 4.32 -12.15
N ASP A 46 13.18 3.83 -12.88
CA ASP A 46 14.26 4.61 -13.50
C ASP A 46 13.83 5.43 -14.73
N SER A 47 12.64 5.16 -15.26
CA SER A 47 12.06 5.93 -16.37
C SER A 47 11.29 7.17 -15.90
N VAL A 48 11.02 7.30 -14.60
CA VAL A 48 10.24 8.40 -14.02
C VAL A 48 11.07 9.22 -13.04
N ASN A 49 10.69 10.48 -12.86
CA ASN A 49 11.25 11.29 -11.78
C ASN A 49 10.49 11.02 -10.48
N LEU A 50 11.18 10.41 -9.51
CA LEU A 50 10.61 10.00 -8.22
C LEU A 50 9.94 11.15 -7.44
N LYS A 51 10.25 12.41 -7.74
CA LYS A 51 9.56 13.57 -7.14
C LYS A 51 8.07 13.66 -7.52
N PHE A 52 7.66 13.01 -8.60
CA PHE A 52 6.25 12.95 -9.03
C PHE A 52 5.54 11.67 -8.57
N ILE A 53 6.18 10.87 -7.70
CA ILE A 53 5.50 9.79 -7.02
C ILE A 53 4.82 10.37 -5.78
N THR A 54 3.48 10.37 -5.78
CA THR A 54 2.69 11.05 -4.74
C THR A 54 2.02 10.12 -3.75
N SER A 55 1.87 8.85 -4.12
CA SER A 55 1.24 7.82 -3.28
C SER A 55 1.88 6.47 -3.54
N PHE A 56 1.58 5.48 -2.71
CA PHE A 56 2.00 4.10 -2.93
C PHE A 56 0.86 3.11 -2.77
N CYS A 57 0.98 1.98 -3.46
CA CYS A 57 0.13 0.82 -3.23
C CYS A 57 0.98 -0.44 -3.07
N ILE A 58 0.68 -1.22 -2.05
CA ILE A 58 1.36 -2.49 -1.79
C ILE A 58 0.33 -3.61 -1.88
N GLN A 59 0.59 -4.61 -2.70
CA GLN A 59 -0.32 -5.73 -2.89
C GLN A 59 0.44 -7.06 -2.85
N LEU A 60 -0.06 -8.02 -2.07
CA LEU A 60 0.51 -9.36 -1.96
C LEU A 60 -0.38 -10.39 -2.67
N TYR A 61 -0.18 -10.52 -3.99
CA TYR A 61 -0.87 -11.49 -4.83
C TYR A 61 0.11 -12.11 -5.84
N SER A 62 -0.17 -13.33 -6.31
CA SER A 62 0.58 -13.93 -7.42
C SER A 62 0.05 -13.37 -8.76
N TYR A 63 0.79 -12.45 -9.37
CA TYR A 63 0.50 -11.99 -10.73
C TYR A 63 1.61 -12.41 -11.70
N ASN A 64 1.24 -12.56 -12.98
CA ASN A 64 2.21 -12.45 -14.06
C ASN A 64 2.65 -10.98 -14.13
N LEU A 65 3.82 -10.69 -13.56
CA LEU A 65 4.40 -9.35 -13.53
C LEU A 65 4.78 -8.90 -14.95
N SER A 66 4.49 -7.64 -15.27
CA SER A 66 5.05 -7.00 -16.46
C SER A 66 6.57 -6.85 -16.31
N SER A 67 7.30 -6.84 -17.44
CA SER A 67 8.75 -6.64 -17.47
C SER A 67 9.19 -5.29 -16.87
N SER A 68 8.27 -4.34 -16.70
CA SER A 68 8.53 -3.06 -16.05
C SER A 68 8.84 -3.17 -14.54
N PHE A 69 8.38 -4.24 -13.90
CA PHE A 69 8.59 -4.46 -12.46
C PHE A 69 10.01 -4.96 -12.20
N LYS A 70 10.72 -4.25 -11.31
CA LYS A 70 12.08 -4.63 -10.88
C LYS A 70 12.05 -5.13 -9.45
N GLU A 71 12.82 -6.18 -9.18
CA GLU A 71 13.02 -6.69 -7.82
C GLU A 71 13.67 -5.61 -6.96
N VAL A 72 13.15 -5.41 -5.76
CA VAL A 72 13.69 -4.46 -4.78
C VAL A 72 13.86 -5.13 -3.42
N THR A 73 14.77 -4.61 -2.60
CA THR A 73 14.88 -5.03 -1.20
C THR A 73 13.93 -4.22 -0.32
N LEU A 74 13.63 -4.70 0.89
CA LEU A 74 12.81 -3.95 1.84
C LEU A 74 13.46 -2.63 2.25
N ASP A 75 14.78 -2.60 2.43
CA ASP A 75 15.53 -1.37 2.71
C ASP A 75 15.40 -0.35 1.58
N HIS A 76 15.43 -0.83 0.32
CA HIS A 76 15.23 0.03 -0.84
C HIS A 76 13.79 0.55 -0.90
N LEU A 77 12.82 -0.32 -0.64
CA LEU A 77 11.41 0.07 -0.55
C LEU A 77 11.20 1.13 0.54
N GLU A 78 11.79 0.98 1.72
CA GLU A 78 11.69 1.95 2.79
C GLU A 78 12.21 3.34 2.35
N LYS A 79 13.36 3.36 1.66
CA LYS A 79 13.93 4.60 1.11
C LYS A 79 12.99 5.26 0.11
N LEU A 80 12.35 4.47 -0.77
CA LEU A 80 11.38 4.99 -1.73
C LEU A 80 10.15 5.57 -1.03
N LEU A 81 9.61 4.85 -0.04
CA LEU A 81 8.41 5.28 0.70
C LEU A 81 8.65 6.56 1.50
N ARG A 82 9.86 6.77 2.03
CA ARG A 82 10.24 8.02 2.72
C ARG A 82 10.23 9.26 1.81
N LEU A 83 10.30 9.08 0.48
CA LEU A 83 10.17 10.19 -0.47
C LEU A 83 8.72 10.65 -0.63
N ILE A 84 7.77 9.76 -0.34
CA ILE A 84 6.35 10.00 -0.50
C ILE A 84 5.85 10.74 0.74
N LYS A 85 5.30 11.93 0.54
CA LYS A 85 4.72 12.69 1.65
C LYS A 85 3.43 12.01 2.10
N PRO A 86 3.17 11.87 3.41
CA PRO A 86 1.90 11.34 3.90
C PRO A 86 0.71 12.15 3.37
N THR A 87 -0.27 11.47 2.80
CA THR A 87 -1.51 12.06 2.25
C THR A 87 -2.33 12.78 3.33
N ALA A 88 -2.14 12.40 4.60
CA ALA A 88 -2.97 12.79 5.75
C ALA A 88 -2.91 14.26 6.20
N GLN A 89 -2.26 15.18 5.46
CA GLN A 89 -2.22 16.61 5.84
C GLN A 89 -3.34 17.49 5.23
N GLY A 90 -4.49 16.92 4.87
CA GLY A 90 -5.65 17.67 4.35
C GLY A 90 -6.78 17.78 5.39
N LYS A 91 -7.27 19.00 5.64
CA LYS A 91 -8.42 19.26 6.53
C LYS A 91 -9.72 18.59 6.03
N PRO A 92 -10.64 18.20 6.94
CA PRO A 92 -11.94 17.66 6.57
C PRO A 92 -12.80 18.62 5.73
N PRO A 93 -13.68 18.10 4.85
CA PRO A 93 -13.86 16.68 4.54
C PRO A 93 -12.90 16.22 3.44
N VAL A 94 -12.00 15.30 3.76
CA VAL A 94 -11.16 14.62 2.77
C VAL A 94 -11.98 13.49 2.18
N ARG A 95 -12.41 13.64 0.92
CA ARG A 95 -13.05 12.55 0.19
C ARG A 95 -11.99 11.48 -0.08
N TYR A 96 -12.05 10.36 0.64
CA TYR A 96 -11.19 9.21 0.38
C TYR A 96 -11.39 8.73 -1.07
N LYS A 97 -10.29 8.60 -1.80
CA LYS A 97 -10.23 8.03 -3.14
C LYS A 97 -9.05 7.08 -3.21
N ARG A 98 -9.36 5.77 -3.26
CA ARG A 98 -8.38 4.68 -3.15
C ARG A 98 -7.22 4.82 -4.13
N GLU A 99 -7.51 5.23 -5.37
CA GLU A 99 -6.52 5.31 -6.46
C GLU A 99 -5.46 6.39 -6.21
N SER A 100 -5.77 7.39 -5.39
CA SER A 100 -4.87 8.50 -5.03
C SER A 100 -4.37 8.43 -3.58
N SER A 101 -4.62 7.33 -2.88
CA SER A 101 -4.27 7.16 -1.46
C SER A 101 -3.20 6.09 -1.27
N ASN A 102 -2.49 6.19 -0.15
CA ASN A 102 -1.55 5.16 0.28
C ASN A 102 -2.34 3.95 0.77
N TYR A 103 -2.30 2.83 0.06
CA TYR A 103 -3.04 1.65 0.50
C TYR A 103 -2.21 0.37 0.51
N MET A 104 -2.58 -0.52 1.41
CA MET A 104 -1.94 -1.81 1.56
C MET A 104 -2.98 -2.93 1.49
N ASP A 105 -2.72 -3.92 0.65
CA ASP A 105 -3.58 -5.07 0.41
C ASP A 105 -2.79 -6.37 0.65
N LEU A 106 -2.94 -6.90 1.86
CA LEU A 106 -2.30 -8.12 2.36
C LEU A 106 -3.30 -9.28 2.41
N ALA A 107 -4.07 -9.48 1.35
CA ALA A 107 -5.08 -10.55 1.27
C ALA A 107 -4.49 -11.96 1.48
N ALA A 108 -3.21 -12.17 1.18
CA ALA A 108 -2.49 -13.39 1.52
C ALA A 108 -1.47 -13.12 2.65
N PRO A 109 -1.62 -13.75 3.82
CA PRO A 109 -0.63 -13.63 4.88
C PRO A 109 0.66 -14.33 4.44
N THR A 110 1.74 -13.57 4.38
CA THR A 110 3.09 -14.04 4.07
C THR A 110 4.07 -13.44 5.06
N TRP A 111 5.27 -14.02 5.14
CA TRP A 111 6.35 -13.46 5.96
C TRP A 111 6.74 -12.04 5.51
N ILE A 112 6.63 -11.73 4.20
CA ILE A 112 6.79 -10.36 3.68
C ILE A 112 5.70 -9.44 4.25
N GLY A 113 4.44 -9.88 4.24
CA GLY A 113 3.33 -9.09 4.79
C GLY A 113 3.56 -8.73 6.25
N ARG A 114 4.11 -9.66 7.03
CA ARG A 114 4.52 -9.38 8.41
C ARG A 114 5.60 -8.30 8.48
N GLN A 115 6.63 -8.37 7.64
CA GLN A 115 7.68 -7.35 7.62
C GLN A 115 7.16 -5.98 7.18
N LEU A 116 6.26 -5.93 6.19
CA LEU A 116 5.61 -4.69 5.75
C LEU A 116 4.79 -4.04 6.87
N LEU A 117 4.08 -4.82 7.69
CA LEU A 117 3.38 -4.31 8.88
C LEU A 117 4.36 -3.73 9.91
N SER A 118 5.50 -4.39 10.12
CA SER A 118 6.56 -3.92 11.02
C SER A 118 7.24 -2.63 10.56
N MET A 119 7.18 -2.27 9.27
CA MET A 119 7.72 -1.01 8.75
C MET A 119 6.90 0.22 9.15
N ARG A 120 5.70 0.07 9.72
CA ARG A 120 4.84 1.17 10.20
C ARG A 120 4.64 2.28 9.17
N LEU A 121 4.34 1.87 7.94
CA LEU A 121 4.18 2.76 6.81
C LEU A 121 2.97 3.70 6.99
N PRO A 122 3.05 4.96 6.49
CA PRO A 122 1.93 5.90 6.54
C PRO A 122 0.86 5.52 5.51
N VAL A 123 0.08 4.50 5.83
CA VAL A 123 -1.04 4.01 5.01
C VAL A 123 -2.32 4.75 5.37
N ASP A 124 -3.12 5.06 4.36
CA ASP A 124 -4.45 5.67 4.48
C ASP A 124 -5.53 4.59 4.55
N SER A 125 -5.28 3.41 3.97
CA SER A 125 -6.21 2.27 4.02
C SER A 125 -5.52 0.92 3.99
N VAL A 126 -6.20 -0.06 4.59
CA VAL A 126 -5.68 -1.42 4.68
C VAL A 126 -6.76 -2.46 4.43
N THR A 127 -6.41 -3.45 3.59
CA THR A 127 -7.12 -4.71 3.44
C THR A 127 -6.17 -5.82 3.84
N MET A 128 -6.54 -6.71 4.75
CA MET A 128 -5.67 -7.85 5.11
C MET A 128 -6.47 -9.09 5.52
N SER A 129 -5.86 -10.25 5.33
CA SER A 129 -6.36 -11.51 5.85
C SER A 129 -5.54 -11.93 7.06
N ILE A 130 -6.21 -12.17 8.20
CA ILE A 130 -5.53 -12.59 9.42
C ILE A 130 -5.66 -14.11 9.54
N ASN A 131 -4.54 -14.80 9.28
CA ASN A 131 -4.43 -16.25 9.45
C ASN A 131 -3.11 -16.57 10.18
N GLY A 132 -3.22 -17.30 11.29
CA GLY A 132 -2.09 -17.71 12.13
C GLY A 132 -1.71 -16.67 13.21
N LYS A 133 -1.19 -17.17 14.33
CA LYS A 133 -0.89 -16.38 15.54
C LYS A 133 0.21 -15.32 15.35
N GLU A 134 1.19 -15.59 14.50
CA GLU A 134 2.29 -14.64 14.27
C GLU A 134 1.84 -13.42 13.45
N PHE A 135 0.98 -13.63 12.47
CA PHE A 135 0.43 -12.55 11.66
C PHE A 135 -0.60 -11.72 12.45
N GLU A 136 -1.37 -12.38 13.33
CA GLU A 136 -2.21 -11.72 14.32
C GLU A 136 -1.41 -10.72 15.16
N ALA A 137 -0.32 -11.15 15.81
CA ALA A 137 0.48 -10.26 16.65
C ALA A 137 1.00 -9.03 15.89
N ALA A 138 1.44 -9.22 14.63
CA ALA A 138 1.90 -8.11 13.79
C ALA A 138 0.77 -7.16 13.38
N ALA A 139 -0.43 -7.69 13.07
CA ALA A 139 -1.59 -6.88 12.78
C ALA A 139 -2.05 -6.07 14.00
N GLU A 140 -2.04 -6.66 15.20
CA GLU A 140 -2.38 -5.97 16.44
C GLU A 140 -1.41 -4.82 16.75
N GLU A 141 -0.10 -5.06 16.60
CA GLU A 141 0.91 -4.02 16.79
C GLU A 141 0.76 -2.90 15.75
N PHE A 142 0.46 -3.26 14.51
CA PHE A 142 0.18 -2.30 13.45
C PHE A 142 -1.01 -1.39 13.82
N PHE A 143 -2.18 -1.93 14.17
CA PHE A 143 -3.34 -1.09 14.51
C PHE A 143 -3.12 -0.21 15.74
N LYS A 144 -2.34 -0.69 16.73
CA LYS A 144 -1.98 0.11 17.91
C LYS A 144 -1.08 1.31 17.57
N SER A 145 -0.21 1.16 16.57
CA SER A 145 0.79 2.17 16.20
C SER A 145 0.45 2.99 14.95
N ALA A 146 -0.56 2.56 14.19
CA ALA A 146 -1.00 3.24 12.98
C ALA A 146 -1.55 4.65 13.26
N GLY A 147 -1.40 5.53 12.27
CA GLY A 147 -2.14 6.78 12.21
C GLY A 147 -3.62 6.56 11.83
N PRO A 148 -4.36 7.64 11.57
CA PRO A 148 -5.75 7.54 11.09
C PRO A 148 -5.85 6.75 9.77
N LEU A 149 -6.85 5.90 9.67
CA LEU A 149 -7.15 5.03 8.53
C LEU A 149 -8.56 5.33 8.01
N TYR A 150 -8.68 5.67 6.73
CA TYR A 150 -9.96 5.95 6.09
C TYR A 150 -10.76 4.70 5.75
N TYR A 151 -10.08 3.55 5.63
CA TYR A 151 -10.73 2.30 5.26
C TYR A 151 -9.96 1.11 5.84
N ILE A 152 -10.70 0.23 6.51
CA ILE A 152 -10.18 -0.99 7.11
C ILE A 152 -11.05 -2.16 6.66
N CYS A 153 -10.45 -3.17 6.04
CA CYS A 153 -11.13 -4.40 5.65
C CYS A 153 -10.33 -5.61 6.13
N LEU A 154 -10.97 -6.45 6.96
CA LEU A 154 -10.35 -7.64 7.53
C LEU A 154 -11.07 -8.91 7.06
N TYR A 155 -10.31 -9.87 6.58
CA TYR A 155 -10.76 -11.23 6.34
C TYR A 155 -10.27 -12.13 7.47
N CYS A 156 -11.20 -12.65 8.27
CA CYS A 156 -10.90 -13.59 9.36
C CYS A 156 -11.26 -15.01 8.90
N CYS A 157 -10.38 -15.98 9.11
CA CYS A 157 -10.73 -17.39 8.91
C CYS A 157 -11.79 -17.82 9.95
N ARG A 158 -12.58 -18.86 9.64
CA ARG A 158 -13.80 -19.24 10.40
C ARG A 158 -13.61 -19.47 11.90
N ASP A 159 -12.38 -19.73 12.36
CA ASP A 159 -12.07 -19.99 13.77
C ASP A 159 -11.23 -18.87 14.41
N PHE A 160 -11.12 -17.72 13.75
CA PHE A 160 -10.36 -16.58 14.24
C PHE A 160 -11.26 -15.55 14.93
N ILE A 161 -10.96 -15.26 16.19
CA ILE A 161 -11.64 -14.24 16.98
C ILE A 161 -10.65 -13.11 17.24
N LEU A 162 -10.94 -11.93 16.68
CA LEU A 162 -10.21 -10.71 16.99
C LEU A 162 -10.37 -10.36 18.48
N LYS A 163 -9.26 -10.00 19.13
CA LYS A 163 -9.32 -9.46 20.49
C LYS A 163 -10.09 -8.15 20.49
N GLN A 164 -10.89 -7.92 21.53
CA GLN A 164 -11.64 -6.67 21.69
C GLN A 164 -10.73 -5.44 21.62
N SER A 165 -9.55 -5.51 22.25
CA SER A 165 -8.57 -4.42 22.22
C SER A 165 -8.07 -4.07 20.83
N THR A 166 -8.04 -5.03 19.91
CA THR A 166 -7.68 -4.81 18.50
C THR A 166 -8.81 -4.11 17.76
N ILE A 167 -10.06 -4.51 18.02
CA ILE A 167 -11.26 -3.85 17.47
C ILE A 167 -11.33 -2.40 17.95
N ASP A 168 -11.12 -2.17 19.25
CA ASP A 168 -11.14 -0.82 19.84
C ASP A 168 -10.04 0.06 19.21
N ALA A 169 -8.83 -0.49 19.00
CA ALA A 169 -7.76 0.22 18.30
C ALA A 169 -8.15 0.56 16.85
N MET A 170 -8.81 -0.34 16.12
CA MET A 170 -9.29 -0.07 14.76
C MET A 170 -10.34 1.05 14.74
N ILE A 171 -11.28 1.05 15.70
CA ILE A 171 -12.30 2.09 15.83
C ILE A 171 -11.64 3.45 16.14
N GLU A 172 -10.60 3.48 16.98
CA GLU A 172 -9.85 4.70 17.26
C GLU A 172 -9.12 5.23 16.03
N LYS A 173 -8.68 4.34 15.12
CA LYS A 173 -7.96 4.75 13.90
C LYS A 173 -8.91 5.20 12.79
N PHE A 174 -10.18 4.81 12.82
CA PHE A 174 -11.17 5.21 11.82
C PHE A 174 -11.74 6.61 12.08
#